data_AF-A0A1W1VTA5-F1
#
_entry.id   AF-A0A1W1VTA5-F1
#
_cell.length_a   1.000
_cell.length_b   1.000
_cell.length_c   1.000
_cell.angle_alpha   90.00
_cell.angle_beta   90.00
_cell.angle_gamma   90.00
#
_symmetry.space_group_name_H-M   'P 1'
#
loop_
_entity.id
_entity.type
_entity.pdbx_description
1 polymer ?
#
loop_
_entity_poly.entity_id
_entity_poly.type
_entity_poly.pdbx_seq_one_letter_code
_entity_poly.pdbx_strand_id
1 'polypeptide(L)'
;MMRIKFKLVVLALCTIFLLLQITGCSKAPEKSPAKDKKGASEQENAPKELEDIQTNIEEIITDIEKKNEFAQDPQKDQTENQKDSSNEQKKSGDDKAQEKQPKSKENPLTNWQKEEKSARDIHLKWNTAETSVVKVDITNTLRNEFENNLNFLTDNIISKNINESLKSANELYGTTIKINELYKNNDVPRVEILKYYTKRALLEVEESKWPEAKEDIKKLATEVEKVNLIMDKKENKLLLQLDYSVHDFLQAVEINNKEVAKIKGEIVMKNINSVIKKIAKE
;
A
#
# COMPACT_ATOMS: atom_id res chain seq x y z
N MET A 1 45.17 69.55 29.44
CA MET A 1 45.15 68.48 30.47
C MET A 1 43.86 67.63 30.48
N MET A 2 42.67 68.20 30.35
CA MET A 2 41.40 67.45 30.47
C MET A 2 41.15 66.40 29.35
N ARG A 3 41.57 66.68 28.10
CA ARG A 3 41.43 65.73 26.97
C ARG A 3 42.35 64.50 27.03
N ILE A 4 43.51 64.62 27.68
CA ILE A 4 44.46 63.50 27.86
C ILE A 4 43.98 62.60 29.00
N LYS A 5 43.48 63.20 30.09
CA LYS A 5 42.82 62.46 31.19
C LYS A 5 41.57 61.72 30.72
N PHE A 6 40.77 62.31 29.83
CA PHE A 6 39.60 61.65 29.24
C PHE A 6 39.97 60.44 28.36
N LYS A 7 41.00 60.55 27.50
CA LYS A 7 41.46 59.42 26.68
C LYS A 7 42.09 58.30 27.52
N LEU A 8 42.81 58.63 28.59
CA LEU A 8 43.35 57.64 29.55
C LEU A 8 42.25 56.94 30.34
N VAL A 9 41.18 57.65 30.73
CA VAL A 9 40.02 57.06 31.42
C VAL A 9 39.22 56.16 30.48
N VAL A 10 39.02 56.55 29.22
CA VAL A 10 38.36 55.71 28.21
C VAL A 10 39.20 54.47 27.87
N LEU A 11 40.52 54.60 27.74
CA LEU A 11 41.42 53.47 27.51
C LEU A 11 41.41 52.49 28.70
N ALA A 12 41.44 53.00 29.93
CA ALA A 12 41.36 52.19 31.15
C ALA A 12 40.02 51.44 31.26
N LEU A 13 38.90 52.08 30.91
CA LEU A 13 37.58 51.45 30.88
C LEU A 13 37.47 50.37 29.79
N CYS A 14 38.05 50.58 28.61
CA CYS A 14 38.08 49.56 27.55
C CYS A 14 38.94 48.35 27.92
N THR A 15 40.07 48.54 28.62
CA THR A 15 40.89 47.44 29.13
C THR A 15 40.23 46.66 30.27
N ILE A 16 39.45 47.34 31.13
CA ILE A 16 38.68 46.68 32.19
C ILE A 16 37.53 45.84 31.59
N PHE A 17 36.90 46.32 30.51
CA PHE A 17 35.85 45.57 29.82
C PHE A 17 36.39 44.33 29.07
N LEU A 18 37.64 44.37 28.59
CA LEU A 18 38.30 43.21 27.97
C LEU A 18 38.73 42.13 28.98
N LEU A 19 38.99 42.49 30.23
CA LEU A 19 39.45 41.58 31.29
C LEU A 19 38.30 40.86 32.03
N LEU A 20 37.05 41.29 31.84
CA LEU A 20 35.86 40.68 32.46
C LEU A 20 35.27 39.49 31.68
N GLN A 21 35.92 39.02 30.61
CA GLN A 21 35.50 37.84 29.82
C GLN A 21 36.26 36.56 30.16
N ILE A 22 37.05 36.53 31.25
CA ILE A 22 37.77 35.32 31.69
C ILE A 22 37.46 35.02 33.16
N THR A 23 36.17 34.90 33.50
CA THR A 23 35.75 34.08 34.64
C THR A 23 35.41 32.69 34.12
N GLY A 24 36.44 31.86 34.04
CA GLY A 24 36.29 30.42 33.91
C GLY A 24 35.68 29.86 35.19
N CYS A 25 34.40 29.50 35.14
CA CYS A 25 33.80 28.58 36.09
C CYS A 25 34.32 27.17 35.76
N SER A 26 35.24 26.66 36.58
CA SER A 26 35.48 25.22 36.70
C SER A 26 34.27 24.58 37.38
N LYS A 27 33.29 24.15 36.59
CA LYS A 27 32.35 23.12 37.02
C LYS A 27 32.93 21.76 36.65
N ALA A 28 33.00 20.87 37.63
CA ALA A 28 33.17 19.44 37.43
C ALA A 28 32.20 18.96 36.34
N PRO A 29 32.51 17.87 35.61
CA PRO A 29 31.59 17.33 34.61
C PRO A 29 30.37 16.73 35.34
N GLU A 30 29.35 17.56 35.57
CA GLU A 30 27.99 17.07 35.68
C GLU A 30 27.68 16.40 34.35
N LYS A 31 27.41 15.09 34.42
CA LYS A 31 26.76 14.34 33.37
C LYS A 31 25.51 15.12 32.97
N SER A 32 25.57 15.82 31.84
CA SER A 32 24.37 16.19 31.12
C SER A 32 23.52 14.93 31.01
N PRO A 33 22.21 14.96 31.31
CA PRO A 33 21.37 13.84 30.96
C PRO A 33 21.61 13.65 29.47
N ALA A 34 22.02 12.44 29.11
CA ALA A 34 22.05 12.05 27.72
C ALA A 34 20.74 12.58 27.14
N LYS A 35 20.83 13.46 26.13
CA LYS A 35 19.84 13.33 25.06
C LYS A 35 20.03 11.88 24.67
N ASP A 36 19.16 11.03 25.19
CA ASP A 36 18.98 9.70 24.69
C ASP A 36 18.89 9.92 23.18
N LYS A 37 19.98 9.61 22.50
CA LYS A 37 19.88 8.93 21.22
C LYS A 37 19.08 7.67 21.56
N LYS A 38 17.76 7.82 21.77
CA LYS A 38 16.80 6.78 21.46
C LYS A 38 17.25 6.33 20.08
N GLY A 39 17.68 5.07 20.05
CA GLY A 39 18.57 4.56 19.03
C GLY A 39 18.09 4.95 17.64
N ALA A 40 19.03 4.99 16.70
CA ALA A 40 18.66 4.56 15.36
C ALA A 40 17.83 3.28 15.56
N SER A 41 16.52 3.37 15.34
CA SER A 41 15.62 2.23 15.42
C SER A 41 16.26 1.19 14.52
N GLU A 42 16.80 0.12 15.11
CA GLU A 42 17.09 -1.07 14.32
C GLU A 42 15.72 -1.54 13.86
N GLN A 43 15.34 -1.07 12.68
CA GLN A 43 14.06 -1.33 12.03
C GLN A 43 13.73 -2.82 12.24
N GLU A 44 12.61 -3.15 12.86
CA GLU A 44 12.29 -4.55 13.18
C GLU A 44 11.81 -5.29 11.91
N ASN A 45 11.71 -6.61 11.98
CA ASN A 45 10.99 -7.37 10.95
C ASN A 45 9.49 -7.13 11.11
N ALA A 46 8.75 -7.11 10.00
CA ALA A 46 7.29 -6.98 10.05
C ALA A 46 6.66 -8.16 10.82
N PRO A 47 5.65 -7.92 11.68
CA PRO A 47 4.86 -9.00 12.25
C PRO A 47 4.13 -9.77 11.14
N LYS A 48 4.08 -11.10 11.26
CA LYS A 48 3.44 -11.99 10.27
C LYS A 48 1.98 -11.61 10.01
N GLU A 49 1.31 -11.09 11.03
CA GLU A 49 -0.07 -10.63 10.95
C GLU A 49 -0.30 -9.59 9.85
N LEU A 50 0.69 -8.75 9.50
CA LEU A 50 0.54 -7.78 8.41
C LEU A 50 0.53 -8.46 7.02
N GLU A 51 1.29 -9.52 6.83
CA GLU A 51 1.25 -10.35 5.61
C GLU A 51 -0.09 -11.09 5.50
N ASP A 52 -0.56 -11.64 6.62
CA ASP A 52 -1.86 -12.31 6.70
C ASP A 52 -3.04 -11.33 6.51
N ILE A 53 -2.89 -10.06 6.91
CA ILE A 53 -3.86 -8.99 6.64
C ILE A 53 -3.86 -8.64 5.15
N GLN A 54 -2.69 -8.42 4.56
CA GLN A 54 -2.55 -8.10 3.14
C GLN A 54 -3.18 -9.19 2.27
N THR A 55 -2.91 -10.47 2.56
CA THR A 55 -3.51 -11.61 1.86
C THR A 55 -5.04 -11.59 1.95
N ASN A 56 -5.59 -11.39 3.16
CA ASN A 56 -7.04 -11.29 3.35
C ASN A 56 -7.65 -10.13 2.55
N ILE A 57 -6.96 -9.00 2.42
CA ILE A 57 -7.43 -7.85 1.63
C ILE A 57 -7.43 -8.19 0.14
N GLU A 58 -6.37 -8.83 -0.38
CA GLU A 58 -6.31 -9.27 -1.78
C GLU A 58 -7.40 -10.30 -2.12
N GLU A 59 -7.73 -11.21 -1.19
CA GLU A 59 -8.86 -12.14 -1.32
C GLU A 59 -10.20 -11.41 -1.39
N ILE A 60 -10.44 -10.42 -0.51
CA ILE A 60 -11.65 -9.59 -0.54
C ILE A 60 -11.77 -8.85 -1.88
N ILE A 61 -10.69 -8.23 -2.36
CA ILE A 61 -10.68 -7.53 -3.66
C ILE A 61 -11.04 -8.50 -4.78
N THR A 62 -10.41 -9.67 -4.81
CA THR A 62 -10.64 -10.70 -5.83
C THR A 62 -12.09 -11.18 -5.84
N ASP A 63 -12.66 -11.45 -4.67
CA ASP A 63 -14.03 -11.95 -4.57
C ASP A 63 -15.06 -10.87 -4.93
N ILE A 64 -14.82 -9.60 -4.58
CA ILE A 64 -15.70 -8.49 -4.99
C ILE A 64 -15.55 -8.18 -6.49
N GLU A 65 -14.35 -8.28 -7.08
CA GLU A 65 -14.13 -8.15 -8.52
C GLU A 65 -14.98 -9.17 -9.29
N LYS A 66 -14.99 -10.44 -8.86
CA LYS A 66 -15.86 -11.47 -9.46
C LYS A 66 -17.34 -11.10 -9.36
N LYS A 67 -17.78 -10.55 -8.22
CA LYS A 67 -19.17 -10.04 -8.09
C LYS A 67 -19.43 -8.89 -9.07
N ASN A 68 -18.49 -7.98 -9.23
CA ASN A 68 -18.61 -6.85 -10.15
C ASN A 68 -18.69 -7.33 -11.61
N GLU A 69 -17.85 -8.29 -12.00
CA GLU A 69 -17.90 -8.90 -13.33
C GLU A 69 -19.24 -9.59 -13.57
N PHE A 70 -19.74 -10.36 -12.60
CA PHE A 70 -21.06 -10.99 -12.68
C PHE A 70 -22.19 -9.96 -12.77
N ALA A 71 -22.08 -8.82 -12.09
CA ALA A 71 -23.06 -7.73 -12.16
C ALA A 71 -23.07 -7.04 -13.54
N GLN A 72 -21.90 -6.94 -14.19
CA GLN A 72 -21.75 -6.31 -15.51
C GLN A 72 -22.14 -7.26 -16.66
N ASP A 73 -21.83 -8.55 -16.55
CA ASP A 73 -22.17 -9.57 -17.55
C ASP A 73 -22.55 -10.92 -16.88
N PRO A 74 -23.83 -11.10 -16.53
CA PRO A 74 -24.31 -12.32 -15.87
C PRO A 74 -24.18 -13.62 -16.69
N GLN A 75 -23.83 -13.56 -17.99
CA GLN A 75 -23.69 -14.74 -18.86
C GLN A 75 -22.27 -15.33 -18.92
N LYS A 76 -21.26 -14.61 -18.41
CA LYS A 76 -19.84 -15.00 -18.54
C LYS A 76 -19.42 -16.16 -17.61
N ASP A 77 -20.18 -16.41 -16.54
CA ASP A 77 -19.88 -17.36 -15.44
C ASP A 77 -20.10 -18.87 -15.78
N GLN A 78 -20.15 -19.22 -17.07
CA GLN A 78 -20.26 -20.62 -17.52
C GLN A 78 -18.93 -21.24 -17.99
N THR A 79 -17.83 -20.49 -18.09
CA THR A 79 -16.61 -21.00 -18.76
C THR A 79 -15.41 -21.32 -17.87
N GLU A 80 -15.39 -20.98 -16.58
CA GLU A 80 -14.14 -21.09 -15.80
C GLU A 80 -13.99 -22.31 -14.87
N ASN A 81 -14.96 -23.25 -14.86
CA ASN A 81 -14.88 -24.47 -14.02
C ASN A 81 -14.60 -25.77 -14.79
N GLN A 82 -14.01 -25.70 -15.98
CA GLN A 82 -13.51 -26.86 -16.72
C GLN A 82 -12.01 -26.73 -17.02
N LYS A 83 -11.20 -26.66 -15.96
CA LYS A 83 -9.77 -26.97 -16.02
C LYS A 83 -9.36 -27.76 -14.79
N ASP A 84 -9.97 -28.93 -14.61
CA ASP A 84 -9.22 -30.05 -14.09
C ASP A 84 -9.88 -31.39 -14.48
N SER A 85 -9.05 -32.39 -14.72
CA SER A 85 -9.38 -33.77 -15.12
C SER A 85 -9.83 -34.00 -16.57
N SER A 86 -8.83 -34.18 -17.44
CA SER A 86 -8.94 -35.08 -18.58
C SER A 86 -7.80 -36.09 -18.53
N ASN A 87 -8.04 -37.23 -17.87
CA ASN A 87 -7.47 -38.50 -18.30
C ASN A 87 -8.38 -39.69 -17.87
N GLU A 88 -8.54 -40.63 -18.81
CA GLU A 88 -9.02 -42.02 -18.70
C GLU A 88 -10.53 -42.36 -18.59
N GLN A 89 -11.16 -42.46 -19.78
CA GLN A 89 -11.68 -43.68 -20.43
C GLN A 89 -12.48 -44.76 -19.62
N LYS A 90 -13.79 -44.82 -19.95
CA LYS A 90 -14.73 -45.97 -20.12
C LYS A 90 -14.80 -47.12 -19.07
N LYS A 91 -15.99 -47.30 -18.47
CA LYS A 91 -16.86 -48.49 -18.70
C LYS A 91 -18.30 -48.37 -18.15
N SER A 92 -19.19 -48.99 -18.91
CA SER A 92 -20.64 -49.26 -18.80
C SER A 92 -21.22 -49.61 -17.42
N GLY A 93 -22.48 -49.24 -17.18
CA GLY A 93 -23.35 -49.82 -16.13
C GLY A 93 -24.65 -49.03 -15.89
N ASP A 94 -25.77 -49.74 -15.88
CA ASP A 94 -27.17 -49.29 -15.95
C ASP A 94 -27.76 -48.73 -14.63
N ASP A 95 -28.86 -47.99 -14.78
CA ASP A 95 -29.92 -47.66 -13.80
C ASP A 95 -29.61 -47.06 -12.41
N LYS A 96 -29.85 -45.74 -12.30
CA LYS A 96 -30.87 -45.15 -11.39
C LYS A 96 -30.98 -43.65 -11.60
N ALA A 97 -32.05 -43.24 -12.27
CA ALA A 97 -32.51 -41.86 -12.30
C ALA A 97 -32.96 -41.43 -10.89
N GLN A 98 -32.02 -40.95 -10.08
CA GLN A 98 -32.33 -40.01 -9.00
C GLN A 98 -32.27 -38.60 -9.60
N GLU A 99 -33.45 -37.97 -9.66
CA GLU A 99 -33.63 -36.54 -9.85
C GLU A 99 -32.69 -35.79 -8.87
N LYS A 100 -31.49 -35.45 -9.34
CA LYS A 100 -30.69 -34.41 -8.71
C LYS A 100 -31.40 -33.11 -9.06
N GLN A 101 -32.21 -32.61 -8.11
CA GLN A 101 -32.58 -31.21 -8.09
C GLN A 101 -31.31 -30.40 -8.39
N PRO A 102 -31.35 -29.44 -9.34
CA PRO A 102 -30.22 -28.55 -9.53
C PRO A 102 -30.02 -27.82 -8.19
N LYS A 103 -28.86 -28.03 -7.53
CA LYS A 103 -28.39 -27.09 -6.52
C LYS A 103 -28.47 -25.73 -7.20
N SER A 104 -29.38 -24.87 -6.74
CA SER A 104 -29.45 -23.50 -7.24
C SER A 104 -28.04 -22.94 -7.10
N LYS A 105 -27.41 -22.59 -8.23
CA LYS A 105 -26.15 -21.84 -8.19
C LYS A 105 -26.44 -20.60 -7.35
N GLU A 106 -25.81 -20.52 -6.18
CA GLU A 106 -25.99 -19.41 -5.27
C GLU A 106 -25.55 -18.15 -6.01
N ASN A 107 -26.41 -17.12 -6.05
CA ASN A 107 -26.09 -15.89 -6.76
C ASN A 107 -24.93 -15.19 -6.02
N PRO A 108 -23.74 -15.04 -6.65
CA PRO A 108 -22.58 -14.46 -6.00
C PRO A 108 -22.81 -13.02 -5.52
N LEU A 109 -23.79 -12.30 -6.09
CA LEU A 109 -24.18 -10.95 -5.65
C LEU A 109 -24.83 -10.92 -4.27
N THR A 110 -25.39 -12.05 -3.81
CA THR A 110 -26.16 -12.12 -2.57
C THR A 110 -25.38 -12.70 -1.39
N ASN A 111 -24.41 -13.57 -1.66
CA ASN A 111 -23.55 -14.18 -0.66
C ASN A 111 -22.30 -13.32 -0.42
N TRP A 112 -22.21 -12.69 0.76
CA TRP A 112 -21.09 -11.87 1.24
C TRP A 112 -20.37 -12.47 2.45
N GLN A 113 -20.68 -13.73 2.79
CA GLN A 113 -20.22 -14.35 4.04
C GLN A 113 -18.70 -14.51 4.09
N LYS A 114 -18.04 -14.67 2.92
CA LYS A 114 -16.59 -14.79 2.85
C LYS A 114 -15.93 -13.45 3.13
N GLU A 115 -16.41 -12.40 2.49
CA GLU A 115 -15.92 -11.03 2.64
C GLU A 115 -16.14 -10.53 4.08
N GLU A 116 -17.31 -10.79 4.66
CA GLU A 116 -17.62 -10.49 6.06
C GLU A 116 -16.68 -11.23 7.03
N LYS A 117 -16.39 -12.51 6.77
CA LYS A 117 -15.45 -13.28 7.57
C LYS A 117 -14.03 -12.72 7.46
N SER A 118 -13.55 -12.46 6.24
CA SER A 118 -12.22 -11.91 6.01
C SER A 118 -12.05 -10.54 6.66
N ALA A 119 -13.07 -9.68 6.62
CA ALA A 119 -13.07 -8.39 7.33
C ALA A 119 -12.92 -8.57 8.84
N ARG A 120 -13.66 -9.51 9.46
CA ARG A 120 -13.51 -9.83 10.89
C ARG A 120 -12.12 -10.37 11.21
N ASP A 121 -11.57 -11.24 10.37
CA ASP A 121 -10.24 -11.79 10.55
C ASP A 121 -9.15 -10.70 10.47
N ILE A 122 -9.33 -9.68 9.62
CA ILE A 122 -8.42 -8.53 9.55
C ILE A 122 -8.47 -7.73 10.86
N HIS A 123 -9.64 -7.46 11.44
CA HIS A 123 -9.76 -6.79 12.76
C HIS A 123 -9.00 -7.54 13.86
N LEU A 124 -9.14 -8.87 13.92
CA LEU A 124 -8.45 -9.69 14.91
C LEU A 124 -6.92 -9.65 14.74
N LYS A 125 -6.44 -9.78 13.50
CA LYS A 125 -5.02 -9.71 13.17
C LYS A 125 -4.44 -8.32 13.43
N TRP A 126 -5.18 -7.26 13.09
CA TRP A 126 -4.75 -5.89 13.36
C TRP A 126 -4.55 -5.65 14.85
N ASN A 127 -5.52 -6.02 15.69
CA ASN A 127 -5.40 -5.87 17.14
C ASN A 127 -4.17 -6.60 17.71
N THR A 128 -3.74 -7.70 17.08
CA THR A 128 -2.51 -8.42 17.45
C THR A 128 -1.27 -7.66 16.97
N ALA A 129 -1.25 -7.24 15.70
CA ALA A 129 -0.16 -6.50 15.07
C ALA A 129 0.05 -5.10 15.68
N GLU A 130 -1.00 -4.46 16.18
CA GLU A 130 -0.98 -3.07 16.67
C GLU A 130 0.06 -2.88 17.78
N THR A 131 0.23 -3.88 18.64
CA THR A 131 1.25 -3.87 19.70
C THR A 131 2.69 -3.81 19.18
N SER A 132 2.93 -4.30 17.96
CA SER A 132 4.21 -4.25 17.25
C SER A 132 4.33 -2.99 16.39
N VAL A 133 3.23 -2.54 15.80
CA VAL A 133 3.15 -1.28 15.02
C VAL A 133 3.49 -0.07 15.88
N VAL A 134 3.01 -0.03 17.13
CA VAL A 134 3.29 1.07 18.08
C VAL A 134 4.78 1.14 18.47
N LYS A 135 5.55 0.07 18.30
CA LYS A 135 6.99 0.06 18.60
C LYS A 135 7.85 0.74 17.52
N VAL A 136 7.36 0.83 16.28
CA VAL A 136 8.13 1.29 15.11
C VAL A 136 7.99 2.81 14.87
N ASP A 137 7.58 3.59 15.88
CA ASP A 137 7.27 5.04 15.75
C ASP A 137 6.31 5.33 14.58
N ILE A 138 5.40 4.38 14.33
CA ILE A 138 4.32 4.58 13.37
C ILE A 138 3.48 5.72 13.89
N THR A 139 3.43 6.80 13.11
CA THR A 139 2.67 7.98 13.49
C THR A 139 1.24 7.58 13.83
N ASN A 140 0.67 8.17 14.89
CA ASN A 140 -0.74 7.95 15.23
C ASN A 140 -1.65 8.17 14.01
N THR A 141 -1.25 9.01 13.07
CA THR A 141 -1.94 9.24 11.80
C THR A 141 -2.08 7.97 10.95
N LEU A 142 -0.99 7.23 10.68
CA LEU A 142 -1.05 6.05 9.81
C LEU A 142 -1.81 4.87 10.46
N ARG A 143 -1.68 4.73 11.78
CA ARG A 143 -2.46 3.76 12.56
C ARG A 143 -3.97 4.07 12.45
N ASN A 144 -4.35 5.32 12.68
CA ASN A 144 -5.74 5.75 12.59
C ASN A 144 -6.26 5.67 11.14
N GLU A 145 -5.42 5.94 10.13
CA GLU A 145 -5.77 5.76 8.71
C GLU A 145 -6.13 4.28 8.42
N PHE A 146 -5.33 3.34 8.94
CA PHE A 146 -5.61 1.91 8.79
C PHE A 146 -6.94 1.52 9.44
N GLU A 147 -7.15 1.92 10.70
CA GLU A 147 -8.39 1.61 11.44
C GLU A 147 -9.63 2.18 10.75
N ASN A 148 -9.55 3.42 10.28
CA ASN A 148 -10.66 4.04 9.56
C ASN A 148 -10.95 3.31 8.24
N ASN A 149 -9.91 2.98 7.46
CA ASN A 149 -10.08 2.24 6.21
C ASN A 149 -10.66 0.84 6.44
N LEU A 150 -10.27 0.16 7.51
CA LEU A 150 -10.82 -1.14 7.89
C LEU A 150 -12.29 -1.04 8.32
N ASN A 151 -12.65 0.00 9.07
CA ASN A 151 -14.05 0.27 9.43
C ASN A 151 -14.89 0.55 8.18
N PHE A 152 -14.41 1.40 7.27
CA PHE A 152 -15.12 1.69 6.01
C PHE A 152 -15.30 0.45 5.14
N LEU A 153 -14.27 -0.40 5.02
CA LEU A 153 -14.40 -1.66 4.31
C LEU A 153 -15.47 -2.56 4.92
N THR A 154 -15.48 -2.66 6.24
CA THR A 154 -16.46 -3.47 6.99
C THR A 154 -17.89 -2.97 6.74
N ASP A 155 -18.11 -1.66 6.85
CA ASP A 155 -19.43 -1.04 6.65
C ASP A 155 -19.92 -1.23 5.20
N ASN A 156 -19.03 -1.10 4.21
CA ASN A 156 -19.37 -1.27 2.80
C ASN A 156 -19.67 -2.74 2.44
N ILE A 157 -18.94 -3.69 3.01
CA ILE A 157 -19.20 -5.13 2.88
C ILE A 157 -20.58 -5.48 3.47
N ILE A 158 -20.88 -5.01 4.68
CA ILE A 158 -22.18 -5.23 5.33
C ILE A 158 -23.31 -4.60 4.52
N SER A 159 -23.07 -3.41 3.96
CA SER A 159 -24.01 -2.71 3.09
C SER A 159 -24.11 -3.32 1.68
N LYS A 160 -23.29 -4.33 1.37
CA LYS A 160 -23.22 -5.05 0.08
C LYS A 160 -22.95 -4.11 -1.11
N ASN A 161 -22.22 -3.03 -0.88
CA ASN A 161 -21.91 -2.06 -1.92
C ASN A 161 -20.63 -2.46 -2.65
N ILE A 162 -20.76 -3.02 -3.85
CA ILE A 162 -19.62 -3.54 -4.64
C ILE A 162 -18.56 -2.47 -4.89
N ASN A 163 -18.95 -1.31 -5.44
CA ASN A 163 -17.99 -0.27 -5.83
C ASN A 163 -17.29 0.32 -4.61
N GLU A 164 -18.04 0.66 -3.56
CA GLU A 164 -17.45 1.24 -2.36
C GLU A 164 -16.61 0.21 -1.57
N SER A 165 -16.98 -1.08 -1.62
CA SER A 165 -16.16 -2.14 -1.03
C SER A 165 -14.84 -2.30 -1.78
N LEU A 166 -14.81 -2.21 -3.11
CA LEU A 166 -13.56 -2.25 -3.89
C LEU A 166 -12.65 -1.06 -3.57
N LYS A 167 -13.21 0.15 -3.48
CA LYS A 167 -12.44 1.35 -3.10
C LYS A 167 -11.88 1.23 -1.70
N SER A 168 -12.72 0.93 -0.71
CA SER A 168 -12.27 0.84 0.69
C SER A 168 -11.28 -0.31 0.91
N ALA A 169 -11.44 -1.44 0.19
CA ALA A 169 -10.44 -2.51 0.22
C ALA A 169 -9.10 -2.06 -0.37
N ASN A 170 -9.11 -1.30 -1.47
CA ASN A 170 -7.88 -0.76 -2.06
C ASN A 170 -7.20 0.28 -1.15
N GLU A 171 -7.96 1.14 -0.47
CA GLU A 171 -7.39 2.09 0.51
C GLU A 171 -6.77 1.37 1.72
N LEU A 172 -7.43 0.33 2.21
CA LEU A 172 -6.88 -0.52 3.28
C LEU A 172 -5.60 -1.24 2.80
N TYR A 173 -5.58 -1.76 1.58
CA TYR A 173 -4.39 -2.36 0.96
C TYR A 173 -3.23 -1.36 0.93
N GLY A 174 -3.45 -0.16 0.37
CA GLY A 174 -2.42 0.88 0.29
C GLY A 174 -1.86 1.28 1.66
N THR A 175 -2.73 1.38 2.67
CA THR A 175 -2.32 1.69 4.05
C THR A 175 -1.51 0.56 4.67
N THR A 176 -1.89 -0.70 4.43
CA THR A 176 -1.15 -1.88 4.87
C THR A 176 0.26 -1.89 4.28
N ILE A 177 0.41 -1.59 2.97
CA ILE A 177 1.72 -1.51 2.32
C ILE A 177 2.57 -0.39 2.93
N LYS A 178 2.02 0.81 3.13
CA LYS A 178 2.73 1.93 3.77
C LYS A 178 3.24 1.56 5.17
N ILE A 179 2.49 0.76 5.93
CA ILE A 179 2.93 0.25 7.23
C ILE A 179 4.08 -0.76 7.05
N ASN A 180 3.94 -1.72 6.13
CA ASN A 180 4.98 -2.72 5.83
C ASN A 180 6.30 -2.08 5.37
N GLU A 181 6.24 -0.97 4.63
CA GLU A 181 7.43 -0.23 4.20
C GLU A 181 8.28 0.33 5.36
N LEU A 182 7.71 0.45 6.56
CA LEU A 182 8.42 0.92 7.75
C LEU A 182 9.26 -0.16 8.42
N TYR A 183 9.19 -1.42 7.98
CA TYR A 183 9.96 -2.55 8.52
C TYR A 183 11.17 -2.91 7.63
N LYS A 184 12.10 -3.74 8.15
CA LYS A 184 13.24 -4.25 7.36
C LYS A 184 12.76 -5.07 6.16
N ASN A 185 13.63 -5.18 5.14
CA ASN A 185 13.39 -5.95 3.92
C ASN A 185 12.12 -5.50 3.16
N ASN A 186 11.99 -4.19 3.00
CA ASN A 186 10.81 -3.55 2.42
C ASN A 186 10.85 -3.42 0.89
N ASP A 187 11.74 -4.14 0.18
CA ASP A 187 11.84 -4.04 -1.28
C ASP A 187 10.56 -4.52 -1.97
N VAL A 188 9.94 -5.59 -1.47
CA VAL A 188 8.65 -6.08 -1.98
C VAL A 188 7.52 -5.06 -1.73
N PRO A 189 7.27 -4.60 -0.48
CA PRO A 189 6.28 -3.54 -0.21
C PRO A 189 6.43 -2.30 -1.10
N ARG A 190 7.66 -1.82 -1.33
CA ARG A 190 7.93 -0.67 -2.20
C ARG A 190 7.50 -0.86 -3.65
N VAL A 191 7.43 -2.10 -4.14
CA VAL A 191 6.90 -2.40 -5.48
C VAL A 191 5.40 -2.69 -5.42
N GLU A 192 4.90 -3.24 -4.31
CA GLU A 192 3.48 -3.52 -4.12
C GLU A 192 2.62 -2.26 -4.04
N ILE A 193 3.16 -1.14 -3.56
CA ILE A 193 2.45 0.15 -3.56
C ILE A 193 2.04 0.60 -4.98
N LEU A 194 2.70 0.09 -6.02
CA LEU A 194 2.34 0.35 -7.41
C LEU A 194 0.98 -0.28 -7.77
N LYS A 195 0.65 -1.45 -7.18
CA LYS A 195 -0.67 -2.08 -7.37
C LYS A 195 -1.78 -1.17 -6.86
N TYR A 196 -1.58 -0.57 -5.68
CA TYR A 196 -2.53 0.35 -5.06
C TYR A 196 -2.89 1.53 -5.96
N TYR A 197 -1.88 2.26 -6.47
CA TYR A 197 -2.14 3.42 -7.33
C TYR A 197 -2.72 3.03 -8.69
N THR A 198 -2.29 1.90 -9.25
CA THR A 198 -2.85 1.37 -10.51
C THR A 198 -4.33 1.04 -10.35
N LYS A 199 -4.68 0.36 -9.25
CA LYS A 199 -6.07 -0.01 -8.95
C LYS A 199 -6.94 1.20 -8.66
N ARG A 200 -6.42 2.19 -7.91
CA ARG A 200 -7.15 3.44 -7.64
C ARG A 200 -7.48 4.17 -8.94
N ALA A 201 -6.49 4.35 -9.82
CA ALA A 201 -6.72 4.94 -11.14
C ALA A 201 -7.76 4.18 -11.97
N LEU A 202 -7.75 2.84 -11.95
CA LEU A 202 -8.76 2.02 -12.65
C LEU A 202 -10.17 2.18 -12.06
N LEU A 203 -10.30 2.30 -10.74
CA LEU A 203 -11.58 2.57 -10.08
C LEU A 203 -12.11 3.97 -10.46
N GLU A 204 -11.25 4.98 -10.52
CA GLU A 204 -11.62 6.32 -10.96
C GLU A 204 -12.01 6.36 -12.45
N VAL A 205 -11.30 5.61 -13.31
CA VAL A 205 -11.66 5.40 -14.73
C VAL A 205 -13.05 4.74 -14.86
N GLU A 206 -13.37 3.77 -14.02
CA GLU A 206 -14.67 3.10 -14.03
C GLU A 206 -15.81 4.10 -13.79
N GLU A 207 -15.59 5.05 -12.89
CA GLU A 207 -16.51 6.13 -12.53
C GLU A 207 -16.39 7.38 -13.43
N SER A 208 -15.57 7.34 -14.48
CA SER A 208 -15.31 8.47 -15.38
C SER A 208 -14.75 9.72 -14.68
N LYS A 209 -14.06 9.53 -13.55
CA LYS A 209 -13.36 10.56 -12.77
C LYS A 209 -11.94 10.75 -13.31
N TRP A 210 -11.87 11.29 -14.52
CA TRP A 210 -10.62 11.43 -15.28
C TRP A 210 -9.54 12.28 -14.59
N PRO A 211 -9.87 13.41 -13.92
CA PRO A 211 -8.87 14.18 -13.18
C PRO A 211 -8.20 13.38 -12.06
N GLU A 212 -8.99 12.64 -11.28
CA GLU A 212 -8.56 11.80 -10.17
C GLU A 212 -7.72 10.62 -10.68
N ALA A 213 -8.20 9.93 -11.73
CA ALA A 213 -7.44 8.88 -12.39
C ALA A 213 -6.06 9.37 -12.88
N LYS A 214 -6.01 10.58 -13.47
CA LYS A 214 -4.77 11.20 -13.92
C LYS A 214 -3.83 11.52 -12.76
N GLU A 215 -4.36 12.01 -11.64
CA GLU A 215 -3.57 12.27 -10.44
C GLU A 215 -2.97 10.98 -9.89
N ASP A 216 -3.73 9.89 -9.89
CA ASP A 216 -3.28 8.59 -9.43
C ASP A 216 -2.18 7.99 -10.29
N ILE A 217 -2.29 8.11 -11.62
CA ILE A 217 -1.24 7.65 -12.52
C ILE A 217 0.04 8.49 -12.38
N LYS A 218 -0.07 9.77 -12.03
CA LYS A 218 1.13 10.58 -11.71
C LYS A 218 1.80 10.13 -10.41
N LYS A 219 1.02 9.78 -9.38
CA LYS A 219 1.54 9.19 -8.14
C LYS A 219 2.21 7.84 -8.42
N LEU A 220 1.56 6.98 -9.21
CA LEU A 220 2.13 5.73 -9.71
C LEU A 220 3.47 5.94 -10.41
N ALA A 221 3.55 6.87 -11.37
CA ALA A 221 4.78 7.17 -12.09
C ALA A 221 5.90 7.63 -11.14
N THR A 222 5.55 8.45 -10.14
CA THR A 222 6.50 8.89 -9.10
C THR A 222 7.04 7.72 -8.30
N GLU A 223 6.20 6.77 -7.89
CA GLU A 223 6.66 5.56 -7.18
C GLU A 223 7.49 4.63 -8.08
N VAL A 224 7.14 4.49 -9.37
CA VAL A 224 7.95 3.73 -10.32
C VAL A 224 9.35 4.33 -10.47
N GLU A 225 9.50 5.65 -10.48
CA GLU A 225 10.81 6.30 -10.46
C GLU A 225 11.62 5.92 -9.22
N LYS A 226 11.01 5.87 -8.03
CA LYS A 226 11.71 5.42 -6.81
C LYS A 226 12.14 3.97 -6.90
N VAL A 227 11.27 3.09 -7.37
CA VAL A 227 11.57 1.66 -7.58
C VAL A 227 12.73 1.49 -8.58
N ASN A 228 12.74 2.27 -9.65
CA ASN A 228 13.79 2.29 -10.66
C ASN A 228 15.17 2.69 -10.11
N LEU A 229 15.21 3.60 -9.12
CA LEU A 229 16.45 4.02 -8.47
C LEU A 229 17.03 2.93 -7.56
N ILE A 230 16.16 2.14 -6.92
CA ILE A 230 16.57 1.10 -5.96
C ILE A 230 17.08 -0.15 -6.69
N MET A 231 16.49 -0.50 -7.83
CA MET A 231 16.72 -1.79 -8.51
C MET A 231 17.54 -1.70 -9.80
N ASP A 232 18.29 -0.61 -9.98
CA ASP A 232 19.09 -0.28 -11.16
C ASP A 232 18.40 -0.55 -12.52
N LYS A 233 17.56 0.40 -12.93
CA LYS A 233 16.79 0.37 -14.19
C LYS A 233 17.62 0.07 -15.45
N LYS A 234 18.92 0.43 -15.50
CA LYS A 234 19.69 0.43 -16.75
C LYS A 234 19.92 -0.97 -17.34
N GLU A 235 19.83 -2.01 -16.53
CA GLU A 235 20.04 -3.40 -16.96
C GLU A 235 18.76 -4.24 -16.87
N ASN A 236 17.63 -3.64 -16.48
CA ASN A 236 16.41 -4.39 -16.17
C ASN A 236 15.29 -4.12 -17.17
N LYS A 237 15.17 -5.00 -18.17
CA LYS A 237 14.11 -4.94 -19.19
C LYS A 237 12.70 -4.90 -18.60
N LEU A 238 12.45 -5.55 -17.45
CA LEU A 238 11.13 -5.53 -16.80
C LEU A 238 10.76 -4.13 -16.30
N LEU A 239 11.74 -3.38 -15.79
CA LEU A 239 11.54 -2.01 -15.32
C LEU A 239 11.22 -1.06 -16.47
N LEU A 240 11.94 -1.19 -17.58
CA LEU A 240 11.62 -0.43 -18.80
C LEU A 240 10.20 -0.74 -19.31
N GLN A 241 9.79 -2.01 -19.28
CA GLN A 241 8.42 -2.39 -19.67
C GLN A 241 7.36 -1.79 -18.74
N LEU A 242 7.64 -1.77 -17.43
CA LEU A 242 6.77 -1.14 -16.45
C LEU A 242 6.61 0.35 -16.74
N ASP A 243 7.70 1.09 -16.94
CA ASP A 243 7.67 2.52 -17.28
C ASP A 243 6.83 2.81 -18.54
N TYR A 244 7.08 2.07 -19.62
CA TYR A 244 6.32 2.25 -20.86
C TYR A 244 4.84 1.96 -20.66
N SER A 245 4.49 0.90 -19.89
CA SER A 245 3.09 0.59 -19.62
C SER A 245 2.38 1.67 -18.80
N VAL A 246 3.08 2.32 -17.86
CA VAL A 246 2.53 3.44 -17.08
C VAL A 246 2.32 4.67 -17.95
N HIS A 247 3.25 4.95 -18.88
CA HIS A 247 3.09 6.03 -19.84
C HIS A 247 1.89 5.78 -20.78
N ASP A 248 1.76 4.58 -21.32
CA ASP A 248 0.62 4.19 -22.17
C ASP A 248 -0.72 4.29 -21.41
N PHE A 249 -0.73 3.90 -20.13
CA PHE A 249 -1.91 4.01 -19.28
C PHE A 249 -2.31 5.47 -19.05
N LEU A 250 -1.33 6.34 -18.78
CA LEU A 250 -1.56 7.78 -18.66
C LEU A 250 -2.17 8.35 -19.94
N GLN A 251 -1.61 8.01 -21.11
CA GLN A 251 -2.12 8.49 -22.39
C GLN A 251 -3.58 8.07 -22.61
N ALA A 252 -3.92 6.82 -22.30
CA ALA A 252 -5.29 6.32 -22.43
C ALA A 252 -6.29 7.08 -21.55
N VAL A 253 -5.88 7.43 -20.32
CA VAL A 253 -6.68 8.27 -19.41
C VAL A 253 -6.78 9.71 -19.90
N GLU A 254 -5.72 10.29 -20.47
CA GLU A 254 -5.74 11.67 -20.99
C GLU A 254 -6.67 11.86 -22.19
N ILE A 255 -6.90 10.81 -22.98
CA ILE A 255 -7.88 10.82 -24.08
C ILE A 255 -9.26 10.29 -23.66
N ASN A 256 -9.49 10.08 -22.36
CA ASN A 256 -10.74 9.60 -21.76
C ASN A 256 -11.27 8.29 -22.39
N ASN A 257 -10.38 7.39 -22.80
CA ASN A 257 -10.78 6.13 -23.42
C ASN A 257 -10.84 5.02 -22.35
N LYS A 258 -12.03 4.76 -21.82
CA LYS A 258 -12.26 3.80 -20.71
C LYS A 258 -11.76 2.40 -21.03
N GLU A 259 -12.11 1.85 -22.20
CA GLU A 259 -11.71 0.49 -22.57
C GLU A 259 -10.19 0.35 -22.76
N VAL A 260 -9.57 1.32 -23.43
CA VAL A 260 -8.10 1.31 -23.60
C VAL A 260 -7.41 1.52 -22.24
N ALA A 261 -7.94 2.40 -21.38
CA ALA A 261 -7.39 2.64 -20.05
C ALA A 261 -7.44 1.37 -19.19
N LYS A 262 -8.54 0.60 -19.22
CA LYS A 262 -8.64 -0.70 -18.55
C LYS A 262 -7.55 -1.67 -19.01
N ILE A 263 -7.44 -1.88 -20.33
CA ILE A 263 -6.43 -2.77 -20.91
C ILE A 263 -5.01 -2.34 -20.51
N LYS A 264 -4.71 -1.03 -20.56
CA LYS A 264 -3.39 -0.52 -20.20
C LYS A 264 -3.11 -0.65 -18.70
N GLY A 265 -4.09 -0.42 -17.83
CA GLY A 265 -3.95 -0.64 -16.39
C GLY A 265 -3.73 -2.12 -16.04
N GLU A 266 -4.39 -3.06 -16.72
CA GLU A 266 -4.12 -4.50 -16.56
C GLU A 266 -2.70 -4.89 -16.97
N ILE A 267 -2.18 -4.30 -18.05
CA ILE A 267 -0.79 -4.51 -18.48
C ILE A 267 0.18 -3.98 -17.42
N VAL A 268 -0.10 -2.82 -16.83
CA VAL A 268 0.67 -2.28 -15.70
C VAL A 268 0.66 -3.26 -14.51
N MET A 269 -0.52 -3.74 -14.09
CA MET A 269 -0.64 -4.73 -13.01
C MET A 269 0.17 -6.00 -13.28
N LYS A 270 0.13 -6.50 -14.52
CA LYS A 270 0.92 -7.67 -14.94
C LYS A 270 2.43 -7.40 -14.85
N ASN A 271 2.90 -6.24 -15.30
CA ASN A 271 4.31 -5.87 -15.23
C ASN A 271 4.78 -5.71 -13.77
N ILE A 272 3.97 -5.09 -12.91
CA ILE A 272 4.25 -4.99 -11.47
C ILE A 272 4.43 -6.39 -10.86
N ASN A 273 3.51 -7.32 -11.14
CA ASN A 273 3.61 -8.70 -10.65
C ASN A 273 4.86 -9.42 -11.17
N SER A 274 5.29 -9.16 -12.40
CA SER A 274 6.54 -9.69 -12.94
C SER A 274 7.78 -9.14 -12.20
N VAL A 275 7.76 -7.87 -11.83
CA VAL A 275 8.83 -7.24 -11.04
C VAL A 275 8.87 -7.83 -9.63
N ILE A 276 7.73 -7.94 -8.93
CA ILE A 276 7.65 -8.56 -7.59
C ILE A 276 8.20 -9.98 -7.61
N LYS A 277 7.80 -10.79 -8.59
CA LYS A 277 8.29 -12.18 -8.74
C LYS A 277 9.79 -12.28 -8.99
N LYS A 278 10.42 -11.25 -9.56
CA LYS A 278 11.87 -11.22 -9.74
C LYS A 278 12.55 -10.96 -8.40
N ILE A 279 12.10 -9.93 -7.68
CA ILE A 279 12.66 -9.53 -6.38
C ILE A 279 12.52 -10.66 -5.35
N ALA A 280 11.37 -11.33 -5.30
CA ALA A 280 11.13 -12.41 -4.35
C ALA A 280 11.94 -13.70 -4.61
N LYS A 281 12.69 -13.79 -5.72
CA LYS A 281 13.54 -14.94 -6.07
C LYS A 281 15.03 -14.67 -5.84
N GLU A 282 15.41 -13.42 -5.60
CA GLU A 282 16.77 -12.97 -5.30
C GLU A 282 17.01 -13.07 -3.78
#